data_AF-A0A0J9E3L8-F1
#
_entry.id   AF-A0A0J9E3L8-F1
#
_cell.length_a   1.000
_cell.length_b   1.000
_cell.length_c   1.000
_cell.angle_alpha   90.00
_cell.angle_beta   90.00
_cell.angle_gamma   90.00
#
_symmetry.space_group_name_H-M   'P 1'
#
loop_
_entity.id
_entity.type
_entity.pdbx_description
1 polymer ?
#
loop_
_entity_poly.entity_id
_entity_poly.type
_entity_poly.pdbx_seq_one_letter_code
_entity_poly.pdbx_strand_id
1 'polypeptide(L)'
;MKKTLLALSIASLATATTAEPVDERTARKQLFKPKGFSVEYVEDSGLTEQQQGFFKILVEGRDSRQEFGTLARYYGAITVSPSIFEGDIGALLLTPEEVPFQFATGYHSPGAADAASLEACNAQVRGEQKECVIAARILPKRFSERDLTMSFAATANFKLYRGADAPKAFAISPSSQAFGLAEGATAADEALGACNGLIEQEQPRDCVVVIADE
;
A
#
# COMPACT_ATOMS: atom_id res chain seq x y z
N MET A 1 43.84 44.97 2.86
CA MET A 1 43.26 44.27 1.68
C MET A 1 42.54 43.01 2.18
N LYS A 2 41.23 43.07 2.42
CA LYS A 2 40.43 41.93 2.90
C LYS A 2 39.81 41.23 1.67
N LYS A 3 40.17 39.97 1.46
CA LYS A 3 39.62 39.11 0.40
C LYS A 3 38.29 38.52 0.88
N THR A 4 37.18 38.97 0.30
CA THR A 4 35.86 38.36 0.51
C THR A 4 35.76 37.11 -0.37
N LEU A 5 35.73 35.93 0.26
CA LEU A 5 35.44 34.66 -0.41
C LEU A 5 33.92 34.53 -0.56
N LEU A 6 33.45 34.54 -1.80
CA LEU A 6 32.06 34.29 -2.18
C LEU A 6 31.89 32.76 -2.29
N ALA A 7 31.15 32.15 -1.36
CA ALA A 7 30.80 30.73 -1.42
C ALA A 7 29.59 30.55 -2.34
N LEU A 8 29.78 29.82 -3.44
CA LEU A 8 28.73 29.47 -4.40
C LEU A 8 28.14 28.11 -4.01
N SER A 9 26.98 28.13 -3.35
CA SER A 9 26.24 26.91 -2.99
C SER A 9 25.54 26.33 -4.23
N ILE A 10 26.00 25.18 -4.70
CA ILE A 10 25.36 24.41 -5.77
C ILE A 10 24.17 23.67 -5.16
N ALA A 11 22.94 24.10 -5.49
CA ALA A 11 21.72 23.39 -5.13
C ALA A 11 21.49 22.23 -6.10
N SER A 12 21.71 21.00 -5.64
CA SER A 12 21.36 19.78 -6.37
C SER A 12 19.84 19.62 -6.39
N LEU A 13 19.21 19.88 -7.53
CA LEU A 13 17.82 19.51 -7.78
C LEU A 13 17.76 17.97 -7.91
N ALA A 14 17.25 17.30 -6.88
CA ALA A 14 16.89 15.89 -6.96
C ALA A 14 15.67 15.75 -7.88
N THR A 15 15.89 15.40 -9.15
CA THR A 15 14.81 14.93 -10.01
C THR A 15 14.34 13.59 -9.49
N ALA A 16 13.09 13.49 -9.04
CA ALA A 16 12.46 12.21 -8.76
C ALA A 16 12.44 11.40 -10.06
N THR A 17 13.33 10.41 -10.18
CA THR A 17 13.27 9.41 -11.24
C THR A 17 12.01 8.60 -11.01
N THR A 18 10.94 8.93 -11.75
CA THR A 18 9.82 8.00 -11.93
C THR A 18 10.34 6.85 -12.78
N ALA A 19 10.26 5.62 -12.25
CA ALA A 19 10.67 4.43 -13.00
C ALA A 19 9.92 4.39 -14.35
N GLU A 20 10.64 4.04 -15.42
CA GLU A 20 10.04 3.92 -16.75
C GLU A 20 8.95 2.81 -16.74
N PRO A 21 7.83 2.99 -17.45
CA PRO A 21 6.83 1.92 -17.58
C PRO A 21 7.47 0.65 -18.14
N VAL A 22 7.10 -0.50 -17.61
CA VAL A 22 7.57 -1.80 -18.12
C VAL A 22 6.60 -2.39 -19.14
N ASP A 23 7.06 -3.31 -19.97
CA ASP A 23 6.20 -4.05 -20.89
C ASP A 23 5.34 -5.12 -20.18
N GLU A 24 4.31 -5.64 -20.87
CA GLU A 24 3.44 -6.71 -20.33
C GLU A 24 4.27 -7.90 -19.80
N ARG A 25 5.29 -8.29 -20.57
CA ARG A 25 6.09 -9.49 -20.31
C ARG A 25 6.86 -9.36 -19.01
N THR A 26 7.42 -8.19 -18.75
CA THR A 26 8.17 -7.85 -17.54
C THR A 26 7.23 -7.73 -16.36
N ALA A 27 6.11 -7.03 -16.52
CA ALA A 27 5.08 -6.93 -15.48
C ALA A 27 4.62 -8.32 -15.02
N ARG A 28 4.34 -9.24 -15.94
CA ARG A 28 3.93 -10.62 -15.62
C ARG A 28 4.91 -11.39 -14.75
N LYS A 29 6.20 -11.07 -14.80
CA LYS A 29 7.24 -11.72 -13.98
C LYS A 29 7.35 -11.11 -12.58
N GLN A 30 6.91 -9.86 -12.43
CA GLN A 30 7.00 -9.11 -11.18
C GLN A 30 5.71 -9.26 -10.35
N LEU A 31 4.54 -9.28 -10.99
CA LEU A 31 3.25 -9.28 -10.31
C LEU A 31 2.92 -10.61 -9.63
N PHE A 32 2.54 -10.53 -8.35
CA PHE A 32 2.01 -11.66 -7.60
C PHE A 32 0.63 -12.06 -8.11
N LYS A 33 0.31 -13.35 -8.09
CA LYS A 33 -1.05 -13.78 -8.43
C LYS A 33 -2.05 -13.18 -7.43
N PRO A 34 -3.22 -12.71 -7.86
CA PRO A 34 -4.29 -12.24 -6.97
C PRO A 34 -4.98 -13.42 -6.30
N LYS A 35 -4.22 -14.18 -5.49
CA LYS A 35 -4.68 -15.39 -4.83
C LYS A 35 -3.91 -15.63 -3.53
N GLY A 36 -4.63 -15.47 -2.44
CA GLY A 36 -4.13 -15.76 -1.09
C GLY A 36 -3.08 -14.75 -0.63
N PHE A 37 -2.99 -14.65 0.68
CA PHE A 37 -2.07 -13.76 1.38
C PHE A 37 -1.75 -14.39 2.74
N SER A 38 -0.78 -13.83 3.43
CA SER A 38 -0.40 -14.19 4.79
C SER A 38 -0.18 -12.93 5.61
N VAL A 39 -0.39 -13.05 6.91
CA VAL A 39 0.06 -12.04 7.87
C VAL A 39 1.51 -12.34 8.24
N GLU A 40 2.36 -11.34 8.09
CA GLU A 40 3.76 -11.38 8.53
C GLU A 40 3.93 -10.36 9.66
N TYR A 41 4.31 -10.83 10.84
CA TYR A 41 4.48 -10.00 12.03
C TYR A 41 5.83 -9.31 12.03
N VAL A 42 5.86 -8.07 12.52
CA VAL A 42 7.11 -7.37 12.80
C VAL A 42 7.61 -7.79 14.18
N GLU A 43 8.85 -8.28 14.26
CA GLU A 43 9.42 -8.89 15.48
C GLU A 43 9.36 -7.94 16.69
N ASP A 44 9.58 -6.64 16.48
CA ASP A 44 9.59 -5.62 17.54
C ASP A 44 8.24 -4.91 17.76
N SER A 45 7.15 -5.47 17.24
CA SER A 45 5.80 -4.89 17.39
C SER A 45 5.26 -4.90 18.82
N GLY A 46 5.87 -5.70 19.72
CA GLY A 46 5.37 -5.91 21.07
C GLY A 46 4.14 -6.81 21.16
N LEU A 47 3.73 -7.43 20.05
CA LEU A 47 2.58 -8.35 20.02
C LEU A 47 2.89 -9.68 20.72
N THR A 48 2.01 -10.10 21.62
CA THR A 48 2.03 -11.45 22.20
C THR A 48 1.59 -12.51 21.18
N GLU A 49 1.94 -13.78 21.41
CA GLU A 49 1.50 -14.89 20.55
C GLU A 49 -0.04 -14.96 20.41
N GLN A 50 -0.77 -14.62 21.47
CA GLN A 50 -2.22 -14.59 21.44
C GLN A 50 -2.75 -13.47 20.54
N GLN A 51 -2.15 -12.29 20.58
CA GLN A 51 -2.52 -11.15 19.72
C GLN A 51 -2.18 -11.42 18.25
N GLN A 52 -1.03 -12.06 18.00
CA GLN A 52 -0.71 -12.60 16.68
C GLN A 52 -1.76 -13.63 16.24
N GLY A 53 -2.17 -14.55 17.12
CA GLY A 53 -3.26 -15.49 16.85
C GLY A 53 -4.57 -14.79 16.43
N PHE A 54 -4.94 -13.72 17.14
CA PHE A 54 -6.10 -12.89 16.81
C PHE A 54 -6.00 -12.28 15.40
N PHE A 55 -4.91 -11.57 15.08
CA PHE A 55 -4.75 -10.97 13.75
C PHE A 55 -4.68 -12.02 12.64
N LYS A 56 -4.08 -13.18 12.91
CA LYS A 56 -4.09 -14.30 11.97
C LYS A 56 -5.51 -14.77 11.67
N ILE A 57 -6.36 -14.91 12.68
CA ILE A 57 -7.76 -15.31 12.49
C ILE A 57 -8.55 -14.20 11.79
N LEU A 58 -8.33 -12.94 12.17
CA LEU A 58 -9.00 -11.79 11.57
C LEU A 58 -8.67 -11.65 10.08
N VAL A 59 -7.43 -11.89 9.67
CA VAL A 59 -7.01 -11.75 8.26
C VAL A 59 -7.18 -13.05 7.48
N GLU A 60 -6.74 -14.18 8.03
CA GLU A 60 -6.69 -15.46 7.31
C GLU A 60 -7.87 -16.40 7.62
N GLY A 61 -8.73 -16.08 8.60
CA GLY A 61 -9.91 -16.85 8.96
C GLY A 61 -10.86 -17.06 7.78
N ARG A 62 -11.59 -18.19 7.77
CA ARG A 62 -12.48 -18.54 6.64
C ARG A 62 -13.61 -17.52 6.48
N ASP A 63 -14.26 -17.18 7.58
CA ASP A 63 -15.40 -16.25 7.59
C ASP A 63 -14.92 -14.82 7.33
N SER A 64 -13.77 -14.46 7.91
CA SER A 64 -13.07 -13.23 7.56
C SER A 64 -12.70 -13.18 6.09
N ARG A 65 -12.31 -14.28 5.42
CA ARG A 65 -12.08 -14.26 3.97
C ARG A 65 -13.35 -14.03 3.14
N GLN A 66 -14.53 -14.21 3.71
CA GLN A 66 -15.78 -13.89 3.03
C GLN A 66 -16.14 -12.41 3.16
N GLU A 67 -15.90 -11.81 4.33
CA GLU A 67 -16.22 -10.39 4.59
C GLU A 67 -14.99 -9.47 4.44
N PHE A 68 -13.95 -9.76 5.21
CA PHE A 68 -12.60 -9.21 5.06
C PHE A 68 -11.86 -9.73 3.82
N GLY A 69 -12.10 -10.88 3.19
CA GLY A 69 -11.30 -11.30 2.01
C GLY A 69 -11.62 -10.48 0.76
N THR A 70 -12.72 -9.74 0.77
CA THR A 70 -12.99 -8.62 -0.15
C THR A 70 -12.16 -7.37 0.17
N LEU A 71 -11.78 -7.16 1.44
CA LEU A 71 -11.11 -5.97 2.02
C LEU A 71 -9.60 -6.15 2.28
N ALA A 72 -9.18 -7.23 2.94
CA ALA A 72 -7.82 -7.78 3.11
C ALA A 72 -7.27 -8.27 1.77
N ARG A 73 -6.94 -7.30 0.92
CA ARG A 73 -6.13 -7.44 -0.27
C ARG A 73 -4.68 -7.25 0.14
N TYR A 74 -3.78 -8.07 -0.42
CA TYR A 74 -2.36 -7.94 -0.12
C TYR A 74 -1.81 -6.56 -0.48
N TYR A 75 -0.69 -6.27 0.17
CA TYR A 75 -0.19 -4.93 0.49
C TYR A 75 -1.15 -4.22 1.43
N GLY A 76 -1.22 -4.77 2.64
CA GLY A 76 -1.85 -4.13 3.77
C GLY A 76 -0.93 -4.06 4.97
N ALA A 77 -1.27 -3.22 5.93
CA ALA A 77 -0.56 -3.02 7.18
C ALA A 77 -1.54 -2.89 8.35
N ILE A 78 -1.17 -3.50 9.47
CA ILE A 78 -1.84 -3.41 10.76
C ILE A 78 -0.93 -2.58 11.66
N THR A 79 -1.44 -1.48 12.19
CA THR A 79 -0.73 -0.66 13.18
C THR A 79 -1.39 -0.76 14.53
N VAL A 80 -0.61 -0.59 15.58
CA VAL A 80 -1.06 -0.61 16.96
C VAL A 80 -0.47 0.58 17.71
N SER A 81 -1.21 1.15 18.65
CA SER A 81 -0.63 2.03 19.66
C SER A 81 -0.08 1.19 20.81
N PRO A 82 1.23 1.20 21.10
CA PRO A 82 1.83 0.36 22.14
C PRO A 82 1.18 0.55 23.52
N SER A 83 0.72 1.76 23.84
CA SER A 83 0.06 2.09 25.11
C SER A 83 -1.27 1.35 25.34
N ILE A 84 -1.91 0.81 24.30
CA ILE A 84 -3.21 0.12 24.43
C ILE A 84 -3.03 -1.39 24.64
N PHE A 85 -1.83 -1.93 24.39
CA PHE A 85 -1.52 -3.36 24.50
C PHE A 85 -0.82 -3.76 25.81
N GLU A 86 -0.47 -2.82 26.69
CA GLU A 86 0.16 -3.06 28.01
C GLU A 86 -0.82 -3.68 29.07
N GLY A 87 -1.86 -4.41 28.64
CA GLY A 87 -2.84 -5.07 29.52
C GLY A 87 -3.28 -6.46 29.04
N ASP A 88 -3.49 -7.37 29.99
CA ASP A 88 -3.90 -8.77 29.78
C ASP A 88 -5.35 -8.81 29.22
N ILE A 89 -5.47 -8.93 27.88
CA ILE A 89 -6.70 -9.28 27.12
C ILE A 89 -7.88 -8.29 27.19
N GLY A 90 -7.87 -7.31 28.10
CA GLY A 90 -8.98 -6.36 28.32
C GLY A 90 -9.25 -5.37 27.17
N ALA A 91 -8.32 -5.18 26.23
CA ALA A 91 -8.45 -4.21 25.14
C ALA A 91 -9.20 -4.72 23.88
N LEU A 92 -9.53 -6.01 23.81
CA LEU A 92 -10.33 -6.59 22.71
C LEU A 92 -11.85 -6.53 22.97
N LEU A 93 -12.26 -6.05 24.14
CA LEU A 93 -13.66 -5.79 24.53
C LEU A 93 -13.96 -4.29 24.63
N LEU A 94 -13.23 -3.46 23.90
CA LEU A 94 -13.45 -2.03 23.89
C LEU A 94 -14.58 -1.66 22.94
N THR A 95 -15.25 -0.56 23.27
CA THR A 95 -16.34 -0.01 22.47
C THR A 95 -15.85 0.31 21.04
N PRO A 96 -16.73 0.43 20.03
CA PRO A 96 -16.33 0.76 18.65
C PRO A 96 -15.46 2.03 18.52
N GLU A 97 -15.43 2.87 19.56
CA GLU A 97 -14.71 4.14 19.62
C GLU A 97 -13.23 3.98 20.07
N GLU A 98 -12.81 2.78 20.47
CA GLU A 98 -11.54 2.52 21.16
C GLU A 98 -10.71 1.41 20.47
N VAL A 99 -10.91 1.19 19.17
CA VAL A 99 -10.20 0.14 18.43
C VAL A 99 -8.68 0.36 18.53
N PRO A 100 -7.89 -0.53 19.18
CA PRO A 100 -6.47 -0.31 19.48
C PRO A 100 -5.53 -0.30 18.27
N PHE A 101 -6.08 -0.51 17.07
CA PHE A 101 -5.34 -0.81 15.86
C PHE A 101 -6.00 -0.17 14.64
N GLN A 102 -5.20 0.13 13.62
CA GLN A 102 -5.69 0.57 12.32
C GLN A 102 -5.26 -0.40 11.22
N PHE A 103 -6.08 -0.45 10.17
CA PHE A 103 -5.84 -1.22 8.96
C PHE A 103 -5.76 -0.30 7.77
N ALA A 104 -4.75 -0.50 6.93
CA ALA A 104 -4.72 -0.01 5.57
C ALA A 104 -4.47 -1.19 4.65
N THR A 105 -5.29 -1.40 3.62
CA THR A 105 -5.20 -2.57 2.74
C THR A 105 -5.42 -2.19 1.29
N GLY A 106 -5.02 -3.06 0.36
CA GLY A 106 -5.29 -2.86 -1.07
C GLY A 106 -4.41 -1.82 -1.75
N TYR A 107 -3.30 -1.42 -1.13
CA TYR A 107 -2.32 -0.51 -1.73
C TYR A 107 -1.48 -1.23 -2.78
N HIS A 108 -0.65 -0.49 -3.49
CA HIS A 108 0.22 -1.05 -4.52
C HIS A 108 1.56 -1.57 -4.01
N SER A 109 1.96 -1.22 -2.78
CA SER A 109 3.20 -1.68 -2.15
C SER A 109 3.06 -1.81 -0.62
N PRO A 110 3.91 -2.61 0.06
CA PRO A 110 3.93 -2.69 1.51
C PRO A 110 4.17 -1.32 2.18
N GLY A 111 5.11 -0.53 1.65
CA GLY A 111 5.46 0.78 2.22
C GLY A 111 4.32 1.80 2.16
N ALA A 112 3.52 1.78 1.08
CA ALA A 112 2.35 2.65 0.97
C ALA A 112 1.26 2.27 2.00
N ALA A 113 1.04 0.97 2.21
CA ALA A 113 0.12 0.49 3.23
C ALA A 113 0.61 0.83 4.65
N ASP A 114 1.91 0.68 4.92
CA ASP A 114 2.52 1.03 6.19
C ASP A 114 2.30 2.51 6.50
N ALA A 115 2.59 3.40 5.54
CA ALA A 115 2.42 4.85 5.69
C ALA A 115 0.97 5.22 5.98
N ALA A 116 0.03 4.69 5.19
CA ALA A 116 -1.40 4.97 5.37
C ALA A 116 -1.94 4.45 6.71
N SER A 117 -1.53 3.25 7.13
CA SER A 117 -1.95 2.68 8.41
C SER A 117 -1.40 3.49 9.59
N LEU A 118 -0.13 3.92 9.52
CA LEU A 118 0.49 4.75 10.55
C LEU A 118 -0.16 6.12 10.65
N GLU A 119 -0.45 6.76 9.51
CA GLU A 119 -1.15 8.04 9.47
C GLU A 119 -2.52 7.93 10.15
N ALA A 120 -3.33 6.94 9.76
CA ALA A 120 -4.64 6.69 10.35
C ALA A 120 -4.55 6.43 11.87
N CYS A 121 -3.53 5.68 12.32
CA CYS A 121 -3.36 5.36 13.73
C CYS A 121 -2.89 6.56 14.55
N ASN A 122 -1.89 7.28 14.06
CA ASN A 122 -1.36 8.47 14.73
C ASN A 122 -2.40 9.59 14.80
N ALA A 123 -3.33 9.68 13.84
CA ALA A 123 -4.46 10.60 13.92
C ALA A 123 -5.39 10.35 15.12
N GLN A 124 -5.34 9.16 15.73
CA GLN A 124 -6.12 8.78 16.91
C GLN A 124 -5.34 8.91 18.24
N VAL A 125 -4.03 9.14 18.20
CA VAL A 125 -3.20 9.29 19.40
C VAL A 125 -3.62 10.53 20.18
N ARG A 126 -3.80 10.41 21.50
CA ARG A 126 -4.18 11.51 22.41
C ARG A 126 -3.32 11.50 23.67
N GLY A 127 -3.05 12.70 24.21
CA GLY A 127 -2.38 12.86 25.51
C GLY A 127 -0.98 12.24 25.52
N GLU A 128 -0.71 11.37 26.49
CA GLU A 128 0.60 10.73 26.72
C GLU A 128 0.75 9.37 26.00
N GLN A 129 -0.17 9.03 25.09
CA GLN A 129 -0.09 7.79 24.32
C GLN A 129 1.16 7.76 23.43
N LYS A 130 1.75 6.56 23.29
CA LYS A 130 2.90 6.33 22.41
C LYS A 130 2.46 6.36 20.95
N GLU A 131 3.36 6.83 20.08
CA GLU A 131 3.19 6.76 18.62
C GLU A 131 2.92 5.31 18.17
N CYS A 132 2.11 5.18 17.14
CA CYS A 132 1.76 3.88 16.60
C CYS A 132 2.96 3.21 15.90
N VAL A 133 2.98 1.88 15.95
CA VAL A 133 3.99 1.04 15.29
C VAL A 133 3.33 0.06 14.34
N ILE A 134 4.05 -0.37 13.30
CA ILE A 134 3.61 -1.46 12.43
C ILE A 134 3.66 -2.76 13.22
N ALA A 135 2.50 -3.40 13.35
CA ALA A 135 2.36 -4.67 14.06
C ALA A 135 2.52 -5.86 13.12
N ALA A 136 1.93 -5.76 11.93
CA ALA A 136 2.00 -6.79 10.91
C ALA A 136 1.74 -6.23 9.51
N ARG A 137 2.17 -6.98 8.51
CA ARG A 137 1.88 -6.73 7.10
C ARG A 137 1.06 -7.87 6.50
N ILE A 138 0.14 -7.53 5.62
CA ILE A 138 -0.67 -8.48 4.84
C ILE A 138 -0.05 -8.56 3.45
N LEU A 139 0.68 -9.63 3.19
CA LEU A 139 1.51 -9.77 2.00
C LEU A 139 1.03 -10.92 1.11
N PRO A 140 1.35 -10.90 -0.21
CA PRO A 140 1.10 -12.04 -1.07
C PRO A 140 1.79 -13.29 -0.51
N LYS A 141 1.23 -14.47 -0.73
CA LYS A 141 1.92 -15.71 -0.33
C LYS A 141 3.29 -15.80 -1.00
N ARG A 142 4.32 -16.15 -0.19
CA ARG A 142 5.72 -16.24 -0.64
C ARG A 142 6.21 -14.90 -1.19
N PHE A 143 5.88 -13.82 -0.50
CA PHE A 143 6.32 -12.49 -0.86
C PHE A 143 7.85 -12.44 -0.94
N SER A 144 8.31 -11.63 -1.87
CA SER A 144 9.69 -11.19 -2.03
C SER A 144 9.62 -9.80 -2.63
N GLU A 145 10.61 -8.94 -2.35
CA GLU A 145 10.68 -7.63 -2.99
C GLU A 145 10.67 -7.74 -4.53
N ARG A 146 10.02 -6.78 -5.18
CA ARG A 146 9.83 -6.69 -6.65
C ARG A 146 9.90 -5.23 -7.07
N ASP A 147 10.43 -4.98 -8.26
CA ASP A 147 10.51 -3.63 -8.81
C ASP A 147 9.12 -3.07 -9.16
N LEU A 148 8.22 -3.95 -9.61
CA LEU A 148 6.82 -3.62 -9.86
C LEU A 148 5.91 -4.43 -8.94
N THR A 149 5.12 -3.70 -8.17
CA THR A 149 4.08 -4.24 -7.30
C THR A 149 2.75 -3.56 -7.62
N MET A 150 1.66 -4.32 -7.53
CA MET A 150 0.31 -3.79 -7.74
C MET A 150 -0.65 -4.43 -6.74
N SER A 151 -1.66 -3.67 -6.32
CA SER A 151 -2.71 -4.18 -5.43
C SER A 151 -3.36 -5.44 -5.99
N PHE A 152 -3.99 -6.22 -5.11
CA PHE A 152 -4.77 -7.40 -5.52
C PHE A 152 -5.78 -7.06 -6.63
N ALA A 153 -6.49 -5.95 -6.49
CA ALA A 153 -7.54 -5.53 -7.42
C ALA A 153 -6.95 -5.11 -8.78
N ALA A 154 -5.88 -4.31 -8.76
CA ALA A 154 -5.20 -3.90 -9.98
C ALA A 154 -4.61 -5.13 -10.70
N THR A 155 -4.00 -6.06 -9.97
CA THR A 155 -3.47 -7.30 -10.57
C THR A 155 -4.56 -8.22 -11.10
N ALA A 156 -5.73 -8.26 -10.46
CA ALA A 156 -6.89 -9.00 -10.98
C ALA A 156 -7.43 -8.39 -12.29
N ASN A 157 -7.33 -7.06 -12.45
CA ASN A 157 -7.71 -6.35 -13.67
C ASN A 157 -6.64 -6.35 -14.76
N PHE A 158 -5.37 -6.58 -14.41
CA PHE A 158 -4.29 -6.75 -15.38
C PHE A 158 -4.54 -7.90 -16.38
N LYS A 159 -5.45 -8.83 -16.11
CA LYS A 159 -5.90 -9.82 -17.11
C LYS A 159 -6.57 -9.20 -18.34
N LEU A 160 -7.21 -8.03 -18.19
CA LEU A 160 -7.88 -7.31 -19.28
C LEU A 160 -6.83 -6.66 -20.18
N TYR A 161 -5.81 -6.03 -19.58
CA TYR A 161 -4.64 -5.49 -20.27
C TYR A 161 -3.98 -6.52 -21.21
N ARG A 162 -3.82 -7.77 -20.73
CA ARG A 162 -3.21 -8.87 -21.52
C ARG A 162 -4.05 -9.33 -22.71
N GLY A 163 -5.33 -8.97 -22.76
CA GLY A 163 -6.24 -9.40 -23.82
C GLY A 163 -6.30 -8.43 -25.00
N ALA A 164 -5.60 -7.30 -24.93
CA ALA A 164 -5.73 -6.21 -25.88
C ALA A 164 -4.57 -6.17 -26.89
N ASP A 165 -4.93 -6.08 -28.16
CA ASP A 165 -4.01 -6.03 -29.31
C ASP A 165 -3.64 -4.60 -29.74
N ALA A 166 -4.25 -3.59 -29.11
CA ALA A 166 -3.98 -2.16 -29.34
C ALA A 166 -2.91 -1.64 -28.37
N PRO A 167 -2.33 -0.43 -28.62
CA PRO A 167 -1.53 0.26 -27.63
C PRO A 167 -2.31 0.36 -26.32
N LYS A 168 -1.65 0.17 -25.19
CA LYS A 168 -2.31 0.03 -23.90
C LYS A 168 -1.42 0.51 -22.77
N ALA A 169 -2.05 1.00 -21.71
CA ALA A 169 -1.36 1.50 -20.55
C ALA A 169 -2.09 1.14 -19.26
N PHE A 170 -1.32 0.90 -18.20
CA PHE A 170 -1.81 0.66 -16.85
C PHE A 170 -1.17 1.67 -15.91
N ALA A 171 -2.00 2.44 -15.21
CA ALA A 171 -1.57 3.41 -14.22
C ALA A 171 -1.98 3.00 -12.81
N ILE A 172 -1.17 3.38 -11.82
CA ILE A 172 -1.45 3.19 -10.40
C ILE A 172 -1.08 4.45 -9.63
N SER A 173 -1.71 4.66 -8.48
CA SER A 173 -1.33 5.67 -7.50
C SER A 173 -0.36 5.06 -6.48
N PRO A 174 0.87 5.57 -6.34
CA PRO A 174 1.80 5.14 -5.30
C PRO A 174 1.27 5.32 -3.87
N SER A 175 0.47 6.36 -3.60
CA SER A 175 -0.01 6.68 -2.25
C SER A 175 -1.43 6.22 -1.93
N SER A 176 -2.16 5.61 -2.88
CA SER A 176 -3.54 5.16 -2.66
C SER A 176 -3.79 3.76 -3.23
N GLN A 177 -5.06 3.37 -3.32
CA GLN A 177 -5.49 2.10 -3.94
C GLN A 177 -5.93 2.28 -5.41
N ALA A 178 -5.86 3.52 -5.92
CA ALA A 178 -6.38 3.89 -7.22
C ALA A 178 -5.52 3.33 -8.36
N PHE A 179 -6.20 2.90 -9.42
CA PHE A 179 -5.57 2.40 -10.64
C PHE A 179 -6.43 2.68 -11.87
N GLY A 180 -5.81 2.66 -13.04
CA GLY A 180 -6.48 2.87 -14.32
C GLY A 180 -5.88 1.98 -15.40
N LEU A 181 -6.71 1.61 -16.37
CA LEU A 181 -6.37 0.82 -17.54
C LEU A 181 -7.05 1.47 -18.73
N ALA A 182 -6.32 1.65 -19.83
CA ALA A 182 -6.90 2.06 -21.10
C ALA A 182 -6.15 1.45 -22.28
N GLU A 183 -6.76 1.56 -23.45
CA GLU A 183 -6.32 1.02 -24.73
C GLU A 183 -6.51 2.06 -25.84
N GLY A 184 -5.79 1.92 -26.95
CA GLY A 184 -5.82 2.85 -28.08
C GLY A 184 -4.69 3.88 -28.06
N ALA A 185 -4.68 4.78 -29.05
CA ALA A 185 -3.59 5.73 -29.27
C ALA A 185 -3.35 6.73 -28.11
N THR A 186 -4.33 6.88 -27.22
CA THR A 186 -4.32 7.77 -26.05
C THR A 186 -4.29 7.00 -24.73
N ALA A 187 -3.96 5.71 -24.75
CA ALA A 187 -4.06 4.82 -23.60
C ALA A 187 -3.35 5.34 -22.34
N ALA A 188 -2.16 5.93 -22.47
CA ALA A 188 -1.42 6.46 -21.33
C ALA A 188 -2.20 7.56 -20.59
N ASP A 189 -2.70 8.55 -21.32
CA ASP A 189 -3.45 9.68 -20.76
C ASP A 189 -4.80 9.22 -20.19
N GLU A 190 -5.48 8.30 -20.88
CA GLU A 190 -6.75 7.76 -20.42
C GLU A 190 -6.60 6.89 -19.16
N ALA A 191 -5.53 6.09 -19.06
CA ALA A 191 -5.24 5.31 -17.87
C ALA A 191 -4.93 6.22 -16.67
N LEU A 192 -4.16 7.30 -16.88
CA LEU A 192 -3.90 8.31 -15.85
C LEU A 192 -5.18 9.01 -15.42
N GLY A 193 -6.05 9.38 -16.38
CA GLY A 193 -7.34 10.00 -16.11
C GLY A 193 -8.26 9.09 -15.29
N ALA A 194 -8.35 7.81 -15.68
CA ALA A 194 -9.13 6.81 -14.96
C ALA A 194 -8.60 6.59 -13.53
N CYS A 195 -7.28 6.48 -13.36
CA CYS A 195 -6.64 6.33 -12.06
C CYS A 195 -6.91 7.54 -11.16
N ASN A 196 -6.61 8.76 -11.62
CA ASN A 196 -6.81 9.97 -10.85
C ASN A 196 -8.29 10.25 -10.55
N GLY A 197 -9.21 9.74 -11.38
CA GLY A 197 -10.66 9.82 -11.16
C GLY A 197 -11.16 8.97 -9.98
N LEU A 198 -10.37 7.99 -9.52
CA LEU A 198 -10.68 7.17 -8.34
C LEU A 198 -10.10 7.72 -7.04
N ILE A 199 -9.27 8.77 -7.11
CA ILE A 199 -8.68 9.42 -5.94
C ILE A 199 -9.66 10.46 -5.40
N GLU A 200 -9.90 10.42 -4.09
CA GLU A 200 -10.74 11.39 -3.39
C GLU A 200 -10.18 12.82 -3.52
N GLN A 201 -11.04 13.83 -3.47
CA GLN A 201 -10.62 15.22 -3.76
C GLN A 201 -9.54 15.77 -2.82
N GLU A 202 -9.47 15.28 -1.59
CA GLU A 202 -8.51 15.72 -0.57
C GLU A 202 -7.17 14.97 -0.65
N GLN A 203 -7.09 13.90 -1.46
CA GLN A 203 -5.89 13.09 -1.60
C GLN A 203 -5.02 13.55 -2.80
N PRO A 204 -3.69 13.40 -2.74
CA PRO A 204 -2.80 13.73 -3.84
C PRO A 204 -3.13 12.93 -5.10
N ARG A 205 -3.25 13.62 -6.25
CA ARG A 205 -3.36 12.99 -7.57
C ARG A 205 -1.97 12.64 -8.09
N ASP A 206 -1.48 11.48 -7.69
CA ASP A 206 -0.11 11.03 -7.92
C ASP A 206 -0.01 9.82 -8.88
N CYS A 207 -1.07 9.54 -9.65
CA CYS A 207 -1.07 8.41 -10.56
C CYS A 207 0.06 8.50 -11.59
N VAL A 208 0.70 7.36 -11.82
CA VAL A 208 1.77 7.17 -12.81
C VAL A 208 1.47 5.94 -13.67
N VAL A 209 1.85 5.99 -14.94
CA VAL A 209 1.84 4.80 -15.81
C VAL A 209 2.98 3.89 -15.39
N VAL A 210 2.67 2.62 -15.12
CA VAL A 210 3.65 1.62 -14.67
C VAL A 210 3.81 0.47 -15.66
N ILE A 211 2.84 0.28 -16.56
CA ILE A 211 2.93 -0.69 -17.65
C ILE A 211 2.45 0.00 -18.92
N ALA A 212 3.20 -0.14 -20.02
CA ALA A 212 2.79 0.35 -21.33
C ALA A 212 3.31 -0.59 -22.43
N ASP A 213 2.48 -0.82 -23.43
CA ASP A 213 2.84 -1.53 -24.67
C ASP A 213 2.26 -0.75 -25.85
N GLU A 214 3.04 -0.63 -26.92
CA GLU A 214 2.68 0.03 -28.19
C GLU A 214 2.18 -0.96 -29.24
#